data_AF-A0A0H4WTE9-F1
#
_entry.id   AF-A0A0H4WTE9-F1
#
_cell.length_a   1.000
_cell.length_b   1.000
_cell.length_c   1.000
_cell.angle_alpha   90.00
_cell.angle_beta   90.00
_cell.angle_gamma   90.00
#
_symmetry.space_group_name_H-M   'P 1'
#
loop_
_entity.id
_entity.type
_entity.pdbx_description
1 polymer ?
#
loop_
_entity_poly.entity_id
_entity_poly.type
_entity_poly.pdbx_seq_one_letter_code
_entity_poly.pdbx_strand_id
1 'polypeptide(L)'
;MSTSIRSNRSNGSSYKIQRGDTLSALAVRFKTSVKELARINNIANPDLIYAGANLRLPGSSGKAGGYSGKDSFDSGSSGGGARRSGGASGGGNVRSTGGVAPNGATPAMQRLADAGRRAAMSMGGYNSQGLCATGVSRAIQNAFGFKVWGNGNQIDDNLPRDKFKQVNMSLEEALKIPGLVLTWEKTSSRLGSIYGHTAITTGDGRSSASDFIEQNTTNNGRSGFKVFMPII
;
A
#
# COMPACT_ATOMS: atom_id res chain seq x y z
N MET A 1 50.59 5.35 31.61
CA MET A 1 49.50 4.85 32.49
C MET A 1 48.17 5.22 31.86
N SER A 2 47.24 4.26 31.87
CA SER A 2 46.09 4.12 30.97
C SER A 2 45.12 5.30 30.87
N THR A 3 44.81 5.68 29.63
CA THR A 3 43.58 6.37 29.24
C THR A 3 42.41 5.39 29.29
N SER A 4 41.56 5.50 30.32
CA SER A 4 40.31 4.74 30.42
C SER A 4 39.28 5.33 29.44
N ILE A 5 39.18 4.77 28.24
CA ILE A 5 38.09 5.07 27.31
C ILE A 5 36.82 4.44 27.89
N ARG A 6 35.97 5.28 28.49
CA ARG A 6 34.62 4.89 28.91
C ARG A 6 33.90 4.35 27.68
N SER A 7 33.59 3.06 27.71
CA SER A 7 32.73 2.40 26.74
C SER A 7 31.38 3.11 26.74
N ASN A 8 31.15 3.91 25.71
CA ASN A 8 29.87 4.55 25.45
C ASN A 8 28.86 3.42 25.21
N ARG A 9 28.10 3.07 26.27
CA ARG A 9 26.94 2.19 26.14
C ARG A 9 26.00 2.87 25.15
N SER A 10 25.97 2.36 23.94
CA SER A 10 24.92 2.67 22.98
C SER A 10 23.59 2.30 23.65
N ASN A 11 22.90 3.30 24.18
CA ASN A 11 21.51 3.19 24.58
C ASN A 11 20.72 2.92 23.30
N GLY A 12 20.69 1.65 22.88
CA GLY A 12 19.82 1.19 21.81
C GLY A 12 18.40 1.53 22.23
N SER A 13 17.74 2.38 21.46
CA SER A 13 16.33 2.68 21.70
C SER A 13 15.55 1.36 21.60
N SER A 14 14.73 1.05 22.59
CA SER A 14 13.89 -0.15 22.59
C SER A 14 12.43 0.25 22.52
N TYR A 15 11.65 -0.49 21.75
CA TYR A 15 10.21 -0.29 21.60
C TYR A 15 9.46 -1.52 22.10
N LYS A 16 8.43 -1.34 22.94
CA LYS A 16 7.57 -2.44 23.39
C LYS A 16 6.49 -2.68 22.35
N ILE A 17 6.53 -3.85 21.70
CA ILE A 17 5.57 -4.25 20.67
C ILE A 17 4.17 -4.21 21.28
N GLN A 18 3.25 -3.51 20.62
CA GLN A 18 1.86 -3.42 21.02
C GLN A 18 1.02 -4.44 20.26
N ARG A 19 -0.17 -4.74 20.77
CA ARG A 19 -1.12 -5.59 20.05
C ARG A 19 -1.48 -4.93 18.72
N GLY A 20 -1.27 -5.65 17.61
CA GLY A 20 -1.51 -5.14 16.26
C GLY A 20 -0.28 -4.56 15.56
N ASP A 21 0.88 -4.48 16.23
CA ASP A 21 2.13 -4.13 15.57
C ASP A 21 2.64 -5.29 14.69
N THR A 22 3.26 -4.94 13.56
CA THR A 22 3.99 -5.87 12.70
C THR A 22 5.43 -5.38 12.51
N LEU A 23 6.37 -6.29 12.23
CA LEU A 23 7.76 -5.90 12.04
C LEU A 23 7.94 -4.97 10.83
N SER A 24 7.08 -5.11 9.81
CA SER A 24 7.00 -4.22 8.64
C SER A 24 6.50 -2.83 8.99
N ALA A 25 5.41 -2.69 9.74
CA ALA A 25 4.91 -1.39 10.19
C ALA A 25 5.92 -0.69 11.10
N LEU A 26 6.57 -1.44 12.00
CA LEU A 26 7.61 -0.91 12.89
C LEU A 26 8.89 -0.53 12.13
N ALA A 27 9.28 -1.29 11.11
CA ALA A 27 10.41 -0.93 10.23
C ALA A 27 10.21 0.44 9.58
N VAL A 28 9.04 0.67 9.00
CA VAL A 28 8.67 1.96 8.40
C VAL A 28 8.67 3.07 9.45
N ARG A 29 8.02 2.82 10.61
CA ARG A 29 7.92 3.80 11.70
C ARG A 29 9.29 4.26 12.20
N PHE A 30 10.24 3.33 12.31
CA PHE A 30 11.58 3.60 12.81
C PHE A 30 12.61 3.82 11.70
N LYS A 31 12.17 4.04 10.45
CA LYS A 31 13.03 4.33 9.30
C LYS A 31 14.17 3.32 9.14
N THR A 32 13.85 2.04 9.28
CA THR A 32 14.77 0.92 9.11
C THR A 32 14.15 -0.14 8.19
N SER A 33 14.81 -1.27 8.00
CA SER A 33 14.26 -2.39 7.23
C SER A 33 13.79 -3.52 8.14
N VAL A 34 12.83 -4.29 7.67
CA VAL A 34 12.39 -5.53 8.34
C VAL A 34 13.56 -6.48 8.52
N LYS A 35 14.42 -6.60 7.50
CA LYS A 35 15.63 -7.42 7.54
C LYS A 35 16.57 -6.98 8.67
N GLU A 36 16.78 -5.67 8.82
CA GLU A 36 17.66 -5.15 9.87
C GLU A 36 17.04 -5.31 11.25
N LEU A 37 15.74 -5.02 11.41
CA LEU A 37 15.04 -5.28 12.68
C LEU A 37 15.05 -6.76 13.06
N ALA A 38 14.81 -7.65 12.11
CA ALA A 38 14.83 -9.09 12.35
C ALA A 38 16.23 -9.54 12.77
N ARG A 39 17.27 -9.07 12.05
CA ARG A 39 18.68 -9.39 12.33
C ARG A 39 19.11 -8.95 13.73
N ILE A 40 18.83 -7.70 14.13
CA ILE A 40 19.29 -7.18 15.43
C ILE A 40 18.49 -7.74 16.62
N ASN A 41 17.29 -8.29 16.36
CA ASN A 41 16.43 -8.90 17.37
C ASN A 41 16.44 -10.43 17.34
N ASN A 42 17.28 -11.05 16.50
CA ASN A 42 17.31 -12.51 16.29
C ASN A 42 15.93 -13.11 15.98
N ILE A 43 15.10 -12.38 15.23
CA ILE A 43 13.77 -12.83 14.83
C ILE A 43 13.93 -13.71 13.59
N ALA A 44 13.74 -15.02 13.78
CA ALA A 44 13.83 -16.00 12.70
C ALA A 44 12.65 -15.88 11.71
N ASN A 45 11.47 -15.51 12.21
CA ASN A 45 10.29 -15.28 11.40
C ASN A 45 9.81 -13.82 11.55
N PRO A 46 10.11 -12.95 10.57
CA PRO A 46 9.69 -11.54 10.58
C PRO A 46 8.18 -11.31 10.69
N ASP A 47 7.38 -12.30 10.31
CA ASP A 47 5.91 -12.25 10.35
C ASP A 47 5.34 -12.67 11.71
N LEU A 48 6.19 -13.16 12.62
CA LEU A 48 5.79 -13.60 13.95
C LEU A 48 6.52 -12.78 15.01
N ILE A 49 5.85 -11.71 15.45
CA ILE A 49 6.27 -10.91 16.60
C ILE A 49 5.19 -10.89 17.66
N TYR A 50 5.60 -10.84 18.93
CA TYR A 50 4.69 -10.97 20.06
C TYR A 50 4.47 -9.62 20.75
N ALA A 51 3.21 -9.27 20.97
CA ALA A 51 2.85 -8.13 21.79
C ALA A 51 3.44 -8.27 23.20
N GLY A 52 3.92 -7.17 23.75
CA GLY A 52 4.62 -7.11 25.03
C GLY A 52 6.13 -7.38 24.95
N ALA A 53 6.64 -7.93 23.84
CA ALA A 53 8.06 -8.13 23.64
C ALA A 53 8.80 -6.82 23.35
N ASN A 54 10.06 -6.73 23.78
CA ASN A 54 10.92 -5.58 23.52
C ASN A 54 11.62 -5.75 22.18
N LEU A 55 11.36 -4.84 21.25
CA LEU A 55 12.05 -4.72 19.98
C LEU A 55 13.20 -3.73 20.13
N ARG A 56 14.43 -4.22 19.99
CA ARG A 56 15.64 -3.40 19.87
C ARG A 56 15.58 -2.66 18.54
N LEU A 57 15.75 -1.35 18.58
CA LEU A 57 15.89 -0.53 17.39
C LEU A 57 17.38 -0.35 17.12
N PRO A 58 17.79 -0.22 15.84
CA PRO A 58 19.16 0.10 15.53
C PRO A 58 19.49 1.44 16.19
N GLY A 59 20.49 1.44 17.08
CA GLY A 59 20.97 2.65 17.71
C GLY A 59 21.55 3.57 16.64
N SER A 60 21.28 4.86 16.71
CA SER A 60 21.92 5.89 15.89
C SER A 60 23.41 6.02 16.25
N SER A 61 24.19 4.96 16.04
CA SER A 61 25.65 5.03 15.95
C SER A 61 25.97 4.89 14.48
N GLY A 62 26.37 6.01 13.87
CA GLY A 62 26.66 6.13 12.45
C GLY A 62 27.53 5.00 11.92
N LYS A 63 26.89 4.06 11.25
CA LYS A 63 27.38 3.43 10.03
C LYS A 63 26.16 3.26 9.14
N ALA A 64 25.98 4.24 8.26
CA ALA A 64 25.21 4.08 7.04
C ALA A 64 25.79 2.87 6.29
N GLY A 65 25.18 1.70 6.48
CA GLY A 65 25.41 0.54 5.64
C GLY A 65 24.77 0.79 4.28
N GLY A 66 25.45 1.59 3.46
CA GLY A 66 25.35 1.64 2.01
C GLY A 66 23.95 1.49 1.42
N TYR A 67 23.16 2.56 1.47
CA TYR A 67 22.32 2.88 0.33
C TYR A 67 23.26 3.19 -0.84
N SER A 68 23.52 2.20 -1.70
CA SER A 68 24.04 2.48 -3.04
C SER A 68 22.89 3.11 -3.83
N GLY A 69 22.75 4.42 -3.68
CA GLY A 69 21.87 5.22 -4.51
C GLY A 69 22.33 5.12 -5.96
N LYS A 70 21.41 4.74 -6.85
CA LYS A 70 21.43 5.26 -8.21
C LYS A 70 20.18 6.08 -8.53
N ASP A 71 19.39 6.49 -7.54
CA ASP A 71 18.14 7.18 -7.84
C ASP A 71 18.11 8.43 -6.94
N SER A 72 18.90 9.43 -7.31
CA SER A 72 18.78 10.78 -6.76
C SER A 72 17.38 11.31 -7.10
N PHE A 73 16.53 11.41 -6.09
CA PHE A 73 15.26 12.14 -6.17
C PHE A 73 15.60 13.63 -6.11
N ASP A 74 15.60 14.28 -7.28
CA ASP A 74 15.61 15.74 -7.36
C ASP A 74 14.38 16.31 -6.65
N SER A 75 14.63 17.01 -5.55
CA SER A 75 13.65 17.81 -4.85
C SER A 75 13.60 19.21 -5.48
N GLY A 76 12.76 19.38 -6.50
CA GLY A 76 12.52 20.68 -7.13
C GLY A 76 11.32 21.39 -6.54
N SER A 77 11.54 22.21 -5.52
CA SER A 77 10.60 23.25 -5.07
C SER A 77 10.55 24.42 -6.08
N SER A 78 9.40 25.07 -6.12
CA SER A 78 8.97 26.23 -6.91
C SER A 78 9.95 27.40 -7.08
N GLY A 79 9.91 28.04 -8.27
CA GLY A 79 10.04 29.51 -8.39
C GLY A 79 10.82 30.09 -9.59
N GLY A 80 10.10 30.54 -10.63
CA GLY A 80 10.35 31.79 -11.36
C GLY A 80 11.43 31.87 -12.46
N GLY A 81 11.03 32.30 -13.67
CA GLY A 81 11.93 32.96 -14.63
C GLY A 81 11.82 32.46 -16.07
N ALA A 82 11.22 33.25 -16.95
CA ALA A 82 10.95 32.95 -18.34
C ALA A 82 12.21 32.79 -19.22
N ARG A 83 12.16 31.89 -20.21
CA ARG A 83 12.36 32.19 -21.65
C ARG A 83 11.99 30.99 -22.53
N ARG A 84 11.24 31.31 -23.58
CA ARG A 84 10.74 30.39 -24.62
C ARG A 84 11.85 30.03 -25.61
N SER A 85 11.86 28.80 -26.11
CA SER A 85 11.78 28.52 -27.56
C SER A 85 11.72 27.01 -27.86
N GLY A 86 10.61 26.58 -28.46
CA GLY A 86 10.54 25.61 -29.57
C GLY A 86 11.01 24.15 -29.38
N GLY A 87 10.06 23.22 -29.47
CA GLY A 87 10.35 21.80 -29.74
C GLY A 87 9.23 20.86 -29.30
N ALA A 88 8.20 20.68 -30.14
CA ALA A 88 7.04 19.86 -29.86
C ALA A 88 7.34 18.35 -29.95
N SER A 89 6.77 17.55 -29.03
CA SER A 89 5.83 16.45 -29.35
C SER A 89 5.51 15.62 -28.09
N GLY A 90 4.22 15.37 -27.83
CA GLY A 90 3.78 14.12 -27.20
C GLY A 90 3.20 14.16 -25.78
N GLY A 91 2.78 15.30 -25.24
CA GLY A 91 2.02 15.38 -23.98
C GLY A 91 0.52 15.36 -24.21
N GLY A 92 -0.11 14.19 -24.12
CA GLY A 92 -1.57 14.05 -24.11
C GLY A 92 -2.17 14.53 -22.79
N ASN A 93 -2.35 15.85 -22.66
CA ASN A 93 -3.25 16.44 -21.66
C ASN A 93 -4.69 16.08 -22.03
N VAL A 94 -5.22 15.00 -21.46
CA VAL A 94 -6.66 14.75 -21.49
C VAL A 94 -7.32 15.71 -20.52
N ARG A 95 -7.70 16.85 -21.08
CA ARG A 95 -8.68 17.79 -20.57
C ARG A 95 -9.91 17.00 -20.12
N SER A 96 -10.09 16.88 -18.81
CA SER A 96 -11.29 16.32 -18.19
C SER A 96 -12.44 17.32 -18.38
N THR A 97 -12.96 17.39 -19.59
CA THR A 97 -14.32 17.84 -19.88
C THR A 97 -15.23 16.64 -19.67
N GLY A 98 -16.24 16.82 -18.82
CA GLY A 98 -17.19 15.78 -18.42
C GLY A 98 -17.63 14.91 -19.59
N GLY A 99 -17.30 13.63 -19.50
CA GLY A 99 -17.65 12.60 -20.46
C GLY A 99 -17.50 11.26 -19.76
N VAL A 100 -18.62 10.56 -19.57
CA VAL A 100 -18.68 9.24 -18.94
C VAL A 100 -17.81 8.27 -19.75
N ALA A 101 -16.80 7.68 -19.11
CA ALA A 101 -16.00 6.60 -19.71
C ALA A 101 -16.91 5.40 -20.03
N PRO A 102 -16.55 4.57 -21.03
CA PRO A 102 -17.37 3.43 -21.41
C PRO A 102 -17.59 2.57 -20.17
N ASN A 103 -18.85 2.25 -19.86
CA ASN A 103 -19.35 1.48 -18.70
C ASN A 103 -19.83 2.28 -17.46
N GLY A 104 -20.07 3.59 -17.54
CA GLY A 104 -20.73 4.32 -16.44
C GLY A 104 -19.82 4.62 -15.24
N ALA A 105 -18.51 4.56 -15.42
CA ALA A 105 -17.53 4.86 -14.35
C ALA A 105 -17.39 6.37 -14.12
N THR A 106 -17.54 6.80 -12.87
CA THR A 106 -17.35 8.20 -12.47
C THR A 106 -15.86 8.60 -12.52
N PRO A 107 -15.53 9.91 -12.57
CA PRO A 107 -14.14 10.36 -12.46
C PRO A 107 -13.44 9.87 -11.18
N ALA A 108 -14.15 9.76 -10.06
CA ALA A 108 -13.61 9.24 -8.80
C ALA A 108 -13.19 7.76 -8.94
N MET A 109 -14.02 6.96 -9.62
CA MET A 109 -13.74 5.56 -9.90
C MET A 109 -12.51 5.39 -10.80
N GLN A 110 -12.41 6.17 -11.86
CA GLN A 110 -11.22 6.15 -12.74
C GLN A 110 -9.94 6.50 -11.96
N ARG A 111 -9.98 7.55 -11.14
CA ARG A 111 -8.85 7.94 -10.29
C ARG A 111 -8.44 6.82 -9.34
N LEU A 112 -9.40 6.11 -8.74
CA LEU A 112 -9.11 5.01 -7.84
C LEU A 112 -8.49 3.81 -8.57
N ALA A 113 -9.01 3.45 -9.75
CA ALA A 113 -8.42 2.39 -10.57
C ALA A 113 -6.96 2.71 -10.95
N ASP A 114 -6.71 3.94 -11.43
CA ASP A 114 -5.37 4.40 -11.78
C ASP A 114 -4.44 4.42 -10.56
N ALA A 115 -4.93 4.90 -9.42
CA ALA A 115 -4.19 4.88 -8.16
C ALA A 115 -3.87 3.45 -7.71
N GLY A 116 -4.81 2.50 -7.89
CA GLY A 116 -4.61 1.08 -7.63
C GLY A 116 -3.48 0.49 -8.48
N ARG A 117 -3.52 0.70 -9.79
CA ARG A 117 -2.45 0.22 -10.70
C ARG A 117 -1.08 0.79 -10.32
N ARG A 118 -1.01 2.10 -10.04
CA ARG A 118 0.23 2.75 -9.60
C ARG A 118 0.73 2.22 -8.26
N ALA A 119 -0.18 2.00 -7.30
CA ALA A 119 0.17 1.46 -5.99
C ALA A 119 0.77 0.05 -6.14
N ALA A 120 0.12 -0.84 -6.88
CA ALA A 120 0.61 -2.19 -7.18
C ALA A 120 2.01 -2.16 -7.83
N MET A 121 2.21 -1.33 -8.87
CA MET A 121 3.51 -1.19 -9.52
C MET A 121 4.60 -0.68 -8.55
N SER A 122 4.25 0.23 -7.63
CA SER A 122 5.20 0.81 -6.68
C SER A 122 5.60 -0.12 -5.52
N MET A 123 4.89 -1.23 -5.29
CA MET A 123 5.12 -2.15 -4.17
C MET A 123 5.68 -3.51 -4.62
N GLY A 124 6.35 -3.53 -5.78
CA GLY A 124 6.99 -4.71 -6.33
C GLY A 124 6.29 -5.31 -7.55
N GLY A 125 5.21 -4.68 -8.05
CA GLY A 125 4.49 -5.17 -9.22
C GLY A 125 4.06 -6.63 -9.01
N TYR A 126 4.32 -7.50 -9.98
CA TYR A 126 3.95 -8.93 -9.94
C TYR A 126 4.57 -9.77 -8.79
N ASN A 127 5.45 -9.20 -7.96
CA ASN A 127 6.17 -9.91 -6.90
C ASN A 127 5.66 -9.63 -5.46
N SER A 128 4.55 -8.94 -5.29
CA SER A 128 3.97 -8.67 -3.97
C SER A 128 3.08 -9.83 -3.49
N GLN A 129 3.17 -10.23 -2.23
CA GLN A 129 2.53 -11.45 -1.69
C GLN A 129 2.08 -11.26 -0.23
N GLY A 130 1.19 -10.30 0.05
CA GLY A 130 0.51 -10.24 1.34
C GLY A 130 0.22 -8.85 1.90
N LEU A 131 0.32 -7.80 1.07
CA LEU A 131 0.11 -6.41 1.45
C LEU A 131 -1.16 -5.82 0.82
N CYS A 132 -2.12 -6.65 0.44
CA CYS A 132 -3.28 -6.24 -0.35
C CYS A 132 -4.01 -5.01 0.23
N ALA A 133 -4.25 -4.99 1.54
CA ALA A 133 -4.83 -3.84 2.24
C ALA A 133 -3.94 -2.59 2.23
N THR A 134 -2.61 -2.74 2.25
CA THR A 134 -1.67 -1.62 2.10
C THR A 134 -1.78 -1.00 0.72
N GLY A 135 -1.91 -1.83 -0.32
CA GLY A 135 -2.10 -1.36 -1.69
C GLY A 135 -3.37 -0.60 -1.89
N VAL A 136 -4.48 -1.16 -1.42
CA VAL A 136 -5.79 -0.50 -1.48
C VAL A 136 -5.79 0.79 -0.65
N SER A 137 -5.24 0.77 0.57
CA SER A 137 -5.10 1.96 1.43
C SER A 137 -4.29 3.08 0.75
N ARG A 138 -3.16 2.73 0.13
CA ARG A 138 -2.32 3.68 -0.61
C ARG A 138 -3.03 4.23 -1.84
N ALA A 139 -3.77 3.39 -2.55
CA ALA A 139 -4.57 3.81 -3.69
C ALA A 139 -5.67 4.79 -3.27
N ILE A 140 -6.40 4.52 -2.19
CA ILE A 140 -7.42 5.41 -1.63
C ILE A 140 -6.80 6.74 -1.19
N GLN A 141 -5.64 6.70 -0.51
CA GLN A 141 -4.93 7.91 -0.11
C GLN A 141 -4.50 8.75 -1.31
N ASN A 142 -3.96 8.12 -2.34
CA ASN A 142 -3.53 8.81 -3.55
C ASN A 142 -4.71 9.35 -4.38
N ALA A 143 -5.85 8.66 -4.38
CA ALA A 143 -7.01 9.07 -5.15
C ALA A 143 -7.81 10.18 -4.45
N PHE A 144 -7.97 10.06 -3.13
CA PHE A 144 -8.98 10.81 -2.36
C PHE A 144 -8.43 11.54 -1.14
N GLY A 145 -7.13 11.42 -0.84
CA GLY A 145 -6.46 12.21 0.20
C GLY A 145 -6.66 11.73 1.63
N PHE A 146 -7.28 10.56 1.85
CA PHE A 146 -7.43 9.97 3.19
C PHE A 146 -6.97 8.52 3.23
N LYS A 147 -6.57 8.08 4.42
CA LYS A 147 -6.06 6.74 4.63
C LYS A 147 -7.13 5.86 5.27
N VAL A 148 -7.26 4.64 4.76
CA VAL A 148 -8.09 3.58 5.36
C VAL A 148 -7.18 2.55 6.00
N TRP A 149 -7.53 2.09 7.19
CA TRP A 149 -6.75 1.12 7.96
C TRP A 149 -7.47 -0.23 8.02
N GLY A 150 -6.74 -1.30 8.32
CA GLY A 150 -7.30 -2.64 8.50
C GLY A 150 -6.68 -3.69 7.58
N ASN A 151 -7.09 -4.93 7.81
CA ASN A 151 -6.78 -6.08 6.96
C ASN A 151 -7.72 -6.15 5.74
N GLY A 152 -7.51 -7.13 4.85
CA GLY A 152 -8.33 -7.30 3.65
C GLY A 152 -9.82 -7.51 3.94
N ASN A 153 -10.15 -8.22 5.03
CA ASN A 153 -11.52 -8.41 5.53
C ASN A 153 -12.02 -7.35 6.53
N GLN A 154 -11.25 -6.30 6.79
CA GLN A 154 -11.61 -5.22 7.73
C GLN A 154 -11.65 -3.85 7.07
N ILE A 155 -11.17 -3.75 5.83
CA ILE A 155 -11.14 -2.47 5.13
C ILE A 155 -12.56 -1.95 4.89
N ASP A 156 -13.54 -2.85 4.71
CA ASP A 156 -14.96 -2.53 4.58
C ASP A 156 -15.53 -1.81 5.80
N ASP A 157 -15.18 -2.23 7.01
CA ASP A 157 -15.60 -1.56 8.25
C ASP A 157 -15.03 -0.15 8.39
N ASN A 158 -13.87 0.10 7.76
CA ASN A 158 -13.14 1.36 7.86
C ASN A 158 -13.31 2.29 6.65
N LEU A 159 -14.03 1.86 5.60
CA LEU A 159 -14.41 2.74 4.50
C LEU A 159 -15.47 3.74 4.99
N PRO A 160 -15.23 5.07 4.85
CA PRO A 160 -16.22 6.06 5.29
C PRO A 160 -17.52 5.92 4.49
N ARG A 161 -18.65 5.78 5.17
CA ARG A 161 -19.95 5.44 4.56
C ARG A 161 -20.59 6.60 3.80
N ASP A 162 -20.15 7.82 4.07
CA ASP A 162 -20.44 9.03 3.28
C ASP A 162 -19.63 9.09 1.97
N LYS A 163 -18.58 8.25 1.86
CA LYS A 163 -17.61 8.26 0.75
C LYS A 163 -17.66 7.00 -0.10
N PHE A 164 -18.11 5.88 0.47
CA PHE A 164 -18.27 4.61 -0.21
C PHE A 164 -19.62 3.98 0.12
N LYS A 165 -20.29 3.51 -0.93
CA LYS A 165 -21.52 2.74 -0.83
C LYS A 165 -21.25 1.28 -1.15
N GLN A 166 -21.69 0.38 -0.27
CA GLN A 166 -21.70 -1.04 -0.59
C GLN A 166 -22.78 -1.30 -1.67
N VAL A 167 -22.41 -2.03 -2.71
CA VAL A 167 -23.30 -2.39 -3.82
C VAL A 167 -23.38 -3.90 -3.95
N ASN A 168 -24.55 -4.40 -4.34
CA ASN A 168 -24.77 -5.83 -4.59
C ASN A 168 -24.56 -6.11 -6.08
N MET A 169 -23.46 -6.77 -6.42
CA MET A 169 -23.14 -7.20 -7.79
C MET A 169 -22.20 -8.40 -7.77
N SER A 170 -22.22 -9.20 -8.84
CA SER A 170 -21.28 -10.30 -9.00
C SER A 170 -19.85 -9.81 -9.23
N LEU A 171 -18.86 -10.68 -9.00
CA LEU A 171 -17.46 -10.36 -9.31
C LEU A 171 -17.27 -10.05 -10.79
N GLU A 172 -17.92 -10.81 -11.68
CA GLU A 172 -17.77 -10.63 -13.13
C GLU A 172 -18.29 -9.26 -13.59
N GLU A 173 -19.43 -8.82 -13.04
CA GLU A 173 -19.96 -7.46 -13.28
C GLU A 173 -19.01 -6.40 -12.70
N ALA A 174 -18.52 -6.60 -11.48
CA ALA A 174 -17.62 -5.66 -10.83
C ALA A 174 -16.33 -5.46 -11.62
N LEU A 175 -15.72 -6.53 -12.15
CA LEU A 175 -14.46 -6.44 -12.89
C LEU A 175 -14.57 -5.61 -14.19
N LYS A 176 -15.77 -5.46 -14.76
CA LYS A 176 -16.05 -4.64 -15.95
C LYS A 176 -16.10 -3.14 -15.63
N ILE A 177 -16.18 -2.78 -14.35
CA ILE A 177 -16.31 -1.41 -13.86
C ILE A 177 -15.01 -1.04 -13.13
N PRO A 178 -14.25 -0.02 -13.57
CA PRO A 178 -13.02 0.36 -12.87
C PRO A 178 -13.31 1.01 -11.51
N GLY A 179 -12.38 0.86 -10.56
CA GLY A 179 -12.38 1.67 -9.33
C GLY A 179 -13.39 1.25 -8.27
N LEU A 180 -13.84 0.00 -8.30
CA LEU A 180 -14.59 -0.61 -7.19
C LEU A 180 -13.62 -1.27 -6.23
N VAL A 181 -13.84 -1.09 -4.92
CA VAL A 181 -13.10 -1.81 -3.89
C VAL A 181 -13.80 -3.15 -3.65
N LEU A 182 -13.05 -4.22 -3.83
CA LEU A 182 -13.48 -5.59 -3.60
C LEU A 182 -12.94 -6.04 -2.23
N THR A 183 -13.75 -6.78 -1.49
CA THR A 183 -13.30 -7.45 -0.26
C THR A 183 -13.78 -8.89 -0.24
N TRP A 184 -12.96 -9.76 0.32
CA TRP A 184 -13.30 -11.13 0.64
C TRP A 184 -12.99 -11.37 2.11
N GLU A 185 -13.95 -11.90 2.86
CA GLU A 185 -13.77 -12.21 4.28
C GLU A 185 -12.74 -13.30 4.49
N LYS A 186 -12.72 -14.31 3.60
CA LYS A 186 -11.81 -15.44 3.65
C LYS A 186 -11.30 -15.83 2.27
N THR A 187 -10.07 -16.36 2.21
CA THR A 187 -9.54 -17.08 1.05
C THR A 187 -9.00 -18.45 1.45
N SER A 188 -8.63 -19.27 0.47
CA SER A 188 -8.07 -20.61 0.64
C SER A 188 -6.63 -20.59 1.16
N SER A 189 -5.96 -19.43 1.13
CA SER A 189 -4.63 -19.30 1.71
C SER A 189 -4.69 -19.20 3.23
N ARG A 190 -3.65 -19.68 3.92
CA ARG A 190 -3.58 -19.61 5.39
C ARG A 190 -3.71 -18.17 5.92
N LEU A 191 -3.13 -17.19 5.23
CA LEU A 191 -3.21 -15.80 5.64
C LEU A 191 -4.58 -15.21 5.29
N GLY A 192 -5.11 -15.50 4.10
CA GLY A 192 -6.40 -14.95 3.69
C GLY A 192 -7.60 -15.57 4.42
N SER A 193 -7.46 -16.75 5.05
CA SER A 193 -8.50 -17.25 5.96
C SER A 193 -8.60 -16.48 7.28
N ILE A 194 -7.55 -15.73 7.64
CA ILE A 194 -7.47 -14.91 8.86
C ILE A 194 -7.74 -13.43 8.53
N TYR A 195 -7.08 -12.93 7.49
CA TYR A 195 -7.01 -11.50 7.16
C TYR A 195 -7.84 -11.11 5.94
N GLY A 196 -8.49 -12.08 5.29
CA GLY A 196 -9.23 -11.86 4.06
C GLY A 196 -8.36 -11.40 2.90
N HIS A 197 -9.00 -10.72 1.96
CA HIS A 197 -8.33 -10.15 0.79
C HIS A 197 -9.07 -8.90 0.30
N THR A 198 -8.35 -7.94 -0.28
CA THR A 198 -8.95 -6.76 -0.88
C THR A 198 -8.20 -6.31 -2.13
N ALA A 199 -8.93 -5.79 -3.10
CA ALA A 199 -8.37 -5.30 -4.36
C ALA A 199 -9.26 -4.20 -4.95
N ILE A 200 -8.74 -3.49 -5.96
CA ILE A 200 -9.45 -2.46 -6.73
C ILE A 200 -9.62 -2.93 -8.16
N THR A 201 -10.83 -2.90 -8.72
CA THR A 201 -11.06 -3.32 -10.11
C THR A 201 -10.34 -2.43 -11.12
N THR A 202 -9.72 -3.03 -12.14
CA THR A 202 -9.04 -2.27 -13.22
C THR A 202 -9.99 -1.81 -14.32
N GLY A 203 -11.16 -2.44 -14.44
CA GLY A 203 -12.19 -2.17 -15.45
C GLY A 203 -12.02 -2.92 -16.77
N ASP A 204 -11.06 -3.85 -16.87
CA ASP A 204 -10.83 -4.65 -18.09
C ASP A 204 -11.67 -5.94 -18.15
N GLY A 205 -12.55 -6.16 -17.16
CA GLY A 205 -13.39 -7.35 -17.04
C GLY A 205 -12.71 -8.57 -16.44
N ARG A 206 -11.42 -8.51 -16.07
CA ARG A 206 -10.65 -9.69 -15.63
C ARG A 206 -9.67 -9.42 -14.49
N SER A 207 -9.22 -8.20 -14.31
CA SER A 207 -8.11 -7.88 -13.40
C SER A 207 -8.52 -6.96 -12.26
N SER A 208 -7.76 -7.06 -11.17
CA SER A 208 -7.83 -6.15 -10.05
C SER A 208 -6.42 -5.80 -9.55
N ALA A 209 -6.31 -4.73 -8.79
CA ALA A 209 -5.06 -4.18 -8.28
C ALA A 209 -5.11 -4.16 -6.75
N SER A 210 -4.13 -4.79 -6.12
CA SER A 210 -3.96 -4.85 -4.67
C SER A 210 -2.54 -4.38 -4.35
N ASP A 211 -1.70 -5.23 -3.77
CA ASP A 211 -0.26 -5.04 -3.68
C ASP A 211 0.48 -5.39 -4.98
N PHE A 212 -0.20 -6.10 -5.88
CA PHE A 212 0.20 -6.40 -7.25
C PHE A 212 -1.02 -6.34 -8.18
N ILE A 213 -0.82 -6.59 -9.48
CA ILE A 213 -1.93 -6.76 -10.43
C ILE A 213 -2.35 -8.23 -10.47
N GLU A 214 -3.55 -8.52 -9.98
CA GLU A 214 -4.18 -9.84 -10.03
C GLU A 214 -4.78 -10.07 -11.41
N GLN A 215 -4.06 -10.83 -12.24
CA GLN A 215 -4.57 -11.30 -13.54
C GLN A 215 -5.60 -12.40 -13.30
N ASN A 216 -6.76 -12.31 -13.96
CA ASN A 216 -7.86 -13.28 -13.83
C ASN A 216 -8.36 -13.41 -12.37
N THR A 217 -8.83 -12.30 -11.80
CA THR A 217 -9.41 -12.28 -10.45
C THR A 217 -10.63 -13.20 -10.39
N THR A 218 -10.67 -14.13 -9.43
CA THR A 218 -11.79 -15.08 -9.26
C THR A 218 -12.27 -15.16 -7.82
N ASN A 219 -13.45 -15.75 -7.63
CA ASN A 219 -13.98 -16.13 -6.31
C ASN A 219 -13.57 -17.55 -5.89
N ASN A 220 -12.78 -18.28 -6.69
CA ASN A 220 -12.46 -19.68 -6.39
C ASN A 220 -11.65 -19.76 -5.08
N GLY A 221 -12.20 -20.49 -4.10
CA GLY A 221 -11.62 -20.55 -2.76
C GLY A 221 -11.71 -19.26 -1.96
N ARG A 222 -12.55 -18.29 -2.35
CA ARG A 222 -12.82 -17.06 -1.59
C ARG A 222 -14.29 -17.00 -1.16
N SER A 223 -14.58 -16.41 0.00
CA SER A 223 -15.95 -16.25 0.50
C SER A 223 -16.16 -14.90 1.19
N GLY A 224 -17.42 -14.53 1.43
CA GLY A 224 -17.79 -13.23 1.99
C GLY A 224 -17.46 -12.07 1.05
N PHE A 225 -17.73 -12.24 -0.24
CA PHE A 225 -17.47 -11.23 -1.26
C PHE A 225 -18.37 -10.00 -1.07
N LYS A 226 -17.78 -8.82 -1.05
CA LYS A 226 -18.49 -7.53 -1.01
C LYS A 226 -17.84 -6.54 -1.96
N VAL A 227 -18.63 -5.59 -2.43
CA VAL A 227 -18.20 -4.56 -3.38
C VAL A 227 -18.56 -3.18 -2.83
N PHE A 228 -17.60 -2.26 -2.89
CA PHE A 228 -17.77 -0.88 -2.45
C PHE A 228 -17.45 0.08 -3.59
N MET A 229 -18.42 0.94 -3.88
CA MET A 229 -18.34 1.96 -4.91
C MET A 229 -18.05 3.31 -4.26
N PRO A 230 -17.03 4.07 -4.73
CA PRO A 230 -16.82 5.43 -4.26
C PRO A 230 -18.00 6.33 -4.70
N ILE A 231 -18.56 7.09 -3.75
CA ILE A 231 -19.68 8.03 -3.92
C ILE A 231 -19.31 9.48 -3.52
N ILE A 232 -18.06 9.70 -3.13
CA ILE A 232 -17.49 10.99 -2.71
C ILE A 232 -17.76 12.15 -3.67
#